data_AF-A0A141FA93-F1
#
_entry.id   AF-A0A141FA93-F1
#
_cell.length_a   1.000
_cell.length_b   1.000
_cell.length_c   1.000
_cell.angle_alpha   90.00
_cell.angle_beta   90.00
_cell.angle_gamma   90.00
#
_symmetry.space_group_name_H-M   'P 1'
#
loop_
_entity.id
_entity.type
_entity.pdbx_description
1 polymer ?
#
loop_
_entity_poly.entity_id
_entity_poly.type
_entity_poly.pdbx_seq_one_letter_code
_entity_poly.pdbx_strand_id
1 'polypeptide(L)'
;MNAKTETPALPEGACLTAKVPGPDEALLGDVVVNPYRLAPLTAIIRDGGRTLSAAHVRVLGRGERGVDIAYEVSDRSLWTYGGIPVFGLYPDYVNQVEVTYKLDGERIRERYQVYAPAVRLPVVAKQTAALPEVEPIKVAPGFENRLYLFNHLQGDIPGGRAFKWNALGGAAEWDQVGNNWIADSNGDVRWYLDIEQIHDSNRRDGLGGTMGFQQTRDGKLIWGQGQTYSKYDLLGRRIWQRSLPDKFADFSHEIRETANGTYLLRVGTSDYRRPDGKRVRSIRDHIIEVSEAGDVLDFWDLNQILDPYRGDLLETLGKAAIQLPDGVQKHEDRLANELAEGDLPFGDTPGVGTGRNWAHVNAIDYDADDDSIIVSARHQGVVKIGRDKTVKWILASPQGWPQRLQDKVLTPVQSEGFDWSWTQHTAWLTGKGTLTVFDNGWGRDFAPTKLAGNYSRAVEYKIDEAKGTVEQVWEYGKARGDEWYSPVTSVVAYRPETDTQFIYSASVNFLTPEKLTTTVLNEVRRGTQEVLVELKVHSRQPGSVGYRALVIDLGKAF
;
A
#
# COMPACT_ATOMS: atom_id res chain seq x y z
N MET A 1 -17.43 26.86 -7.42
CA MET A 1 -17.25 26.87 -8.89
C MET A 1 -15.79 27.20 -9.13
N ASN A 2 -14.94 26.18 -9.27
CA ASN A 2 -13.52 26.38 -9.52
C ASN A 2 -13.29 26.12 -11.01
N ALA A 3 -12.84 27.15 -11.72
CA ALA A 3 -12.45 27.03 -13.11
C ALA A 3 -11.35 25.97 -13.21
N LYS A 4 -11.55 24.97 -14.07
CA LYS A 4 -10.48 24.10 -14.56
C LYS A 4 -9.42 25.01 -15.17
N THR A 5 -8.27 25.16 -14.52
CA THR A 5 -7.06 25.58 -15.21
C THR A 5 -6.76 24.51 -16.23
N GLU A 6 -7.19 24.75 -17.46
CA GLU A 6 -6.74 23.97 -18.62
C GLU A 6 -5.21 24.09 -18.64
N THR A 7 -4.52 23.00 -18.35
CA THR A 7 -3.11 22.85 -18.72
C THR A 7 -3.07 23.09 -20.23
N PRO A 8 -2.40 24.14 -20.74
CA PRO A 8 -2.46 24.44 -22.15
C PRO A 8 -1.77 23.29 -22.87
N ALA A 9 -2.56 22.43 -23.52
CA ALA A 9 -2.04 21.43 -24.41
C ALA A 9 -1.13 22.14 -25.41
N LEU A 10 0.12 21.68 -25.54
CA LEU A 10 1.05 22.23 -26.50
C LEU A 10 0.38 22.16 -27.89
N PRO A 11 0.14 23.29 -28.59
CA PRO A 11 -0.58 23.26 -29.84
C PRO A 11 0.18 22.38 -30.85
N GLU A 12 -0.57 21.55 -31.57
CA GLU A 12 -0.05 20.52 -32.50
C GLU A 12 0.93 21.13 -33.54
N GLY A 13 0.64 22.35 -34.01
CA GLY A 13 1.51 23.10 -34.93
C GLY A 13 2.84 23.60 -34.34
N ALA A 14 2.97 23.68 -33.01
CA ALA A 14 4.22 24.09 -32.36
C ALA A 14 5.23 22.93 -32.24
N CYS A 15 4.85 21.68 -32.54
CA CYS A 15 5.75 20.53 -32.61
C CYS A 15 6.51 20.45 -33.93
N LEU A 16 5.92 21.00 -35.02
CA LEU A 16 6.50 20.95 -36.37
C LEU A 16 7.83 21.70 -36.47
N THR A 17 8.12 22.60 -35.53
CA THR A 17 9.37 23.37 -35.43
C THR A 17 10.37 22.79 -34.43
N ALA A 18 10.02 21.74 -33.66
CA ALA A 18 10.93 21.12 -32.72
C ALA A 18 11.97 20.28 -33.47
N LYS A 19 13.24 20.70 -33.42
CA LYS A 19 14.36 19.93 -34.00
C LYS A 19 14.73 18.77 -33.07
N VAL A 20 15.11 17.64 -33.66
CA VAL A 20 15.89 16.62 -32.95
C VAL A 20 17.33 17.12 -32.95
N PRO A 21 17.92 17.48 -31.81
CA PRO A 21 19.26 18.07 -31.80
C PRO A 21 20.29 17.03 -32.28
N GLY A 22 21.17 17.43 -33.21
CA GLY A 22 22.40 16.69 -33.46
C GLY A 22 23.37 16.84 -32.27
N PRO A 23 24.42 16.00 -32.15
CA PRO A 23 25.39 16.07 -31.05
C PRO A 23 26.05 17.45 -30.87
N ASP A 24 26.17 18.22 -31.97
CA ASP A 24 26.78 19.55 -31.99
C ASP A 24 25.75 20.71 -31.86
N GLU A 25 24.45 20.42 -31.77
CA GLU A 25 23.34 21.41 -31.71
C GLU A 25 22.49 21.33 -30.41
N ALA A 26 22.80 20.40 -29.49
CA ALA A 26 22.04 20.24 -28.25
C ALA A 26 22.22 21.45 -27.32
N LEU A 27 21.12 22.12 -26.96
CA LEU A 27 21.13 23.28 -26.06
C LEU A 27 21.35 22.89 -24.59
N LEU A 28 21.02 21.65 -24.28
CA LEU A 28 21.15 20.99 -22.98
C LEU A 28 22.25 19.91 -23.02
N GLY A 29 22.48 19.24 -21.89
CA GLY A 29 23.46 18.16 -21.77
C GLY A 29 22.91 16.77 -22.10
N ASP A 30 23.65 15.73 -21.69
CA ASP A 30 23.31 14.33 -21.96
C ASP A 30 21.93 13.91 -21.45
N VAL A 31 21.31 12.97 -22.17
CA VAL A 31 20.16 12.23 -21.67
C VAL A 31 20.64 10.97 -20.94
N VAL A 32 20.40 10.92 -19.63
CA VAL A 32 20.79 9.79 -18.76
C VAL A 32 19.57 8.96 -18.43
N VAL A 33 19.45 7.78 -19.02
CA VAL A 33 18.40 6.80 -18.70
C VAL A 33 18.73 6.06 -17.40
N ASN A 34 17.72 5.81 -16.57
CA ASN A 34 17.82 5.16 -15.27
C ASN A 34 18.92 5.78 -14.37
N PRO A 35 18.87 7.10 -14.11
CA PRO A 35 19.98 7.84 -13.49
C PRO A 35 20.37 7.32 -12.10
N TYR A 36 19.41 6.78 -11.35
CA TYR A 36 19.62 6.26 -9.99
C TYR A 36 19.65 4.73 -9.92
N ARG A 37 19.59 4.06 -11.07
CA ARG A 37 19.67 2.59 -11.21
C ARG A 37 18.54 1.81 -10.52
N LEU A 38 17.44 2.46 -10.15
CA LEU A 38 16.32 1.84 -9.44
C LEU A 38 14.96 1.95 -10.18
N ALA A 39 14.83 2.91 -11.10
CA ALA A 39 13.60 3.14 -11.88
C ALA A 39 13.94 3.18 -13.38
N PRO A 40 14.04 2.01 -14.05
CA PRO A 40 14.60 1.94 -15.40
C PRO A 40 13.82 2.65 -16.50
N LEU A 41 12.55 2.97 -16.26
CA LEU A 41 11.66 3.69 -17.18
C LEU A 41 11.63 5.20 -16.92
N THR A 42 12.77 5.75 -16.49
CA THR A 42 12.96 7.16 -16.23
C THR A 42 14.27 7.65 -16.84
N ALA A 43 14.41 8.96 -17.01
CA ALA A 43 15.63 9.60 -17.48
C ALA A 43 15.80 11.00 -16.87
N ILE A 44 16.98 11.60 -17.05
CA ILE A 44 17.22 13.04 -16.85
C ILE A 44 17.83 13.58 -18.13
N ILE A 45 17.29 14.70 -18.63
CA ILE A 45 17.94 15.52 -19.66
C ILE A 45 18.76 16.56 -18.91
N ARG A 46 20.09 16.42 -18.86
CA ARG A 46 20.96 17.29 -18.06
C ARG A 46 20.88 18.73 -18.52
N ASP A 47 20.99 19.69 -17.61
CA ASP A 47 20.95 21.12 -17.96
C ASP A 47 22.21 21.63 -18.68
N GLY A 48 23.27 20.82 -18.78
CA GLY A 48 24.54 21.23 -19.40
C GLY A 48 25.27 22.35 -18.65
N GLY A 49 24.99 22.53 -17.36
CA GLY A 49 25.50 23.65 -16.55
C GLY A 49 24.72 24.95 -16.76
N ARG A 50 23.57 24.91 -17.43
CA ARG A 50 22.71 26.07 -17.69
C ARG A 50 21.63 26.21 -16.61
N THR A 51 21.17 27.44 -16.39
CA THR A 51 20.03 27.68 -15.49
C THR A 51 18.74 27.63 -16.28
N LEU A 52 17.92 26.62 -15.99
CA LEU A 52 16.61 26.42 -16.59
C LEU A 52 15.50 26.87 -15.63
N SER A 53 14.34 27.25 -16.15
CA SER A 53 13.13 27.50 -15.36
C SER A 53 11.86 27.19 -16.16
N ALA A 54 10.72 27.12 -15.46
CA ALA A 54 9.40 26.90 -16.07
C ALA A 54 9.38 25.70 -17.04
N ALA A 55 10.01 24.60 -16.61
CA ALA A 55 10.13 23.41 -17.43
C ALA A 55 8.83 22.58 -17.38
N HIS A 56 8.44 22.04 -18.52
CA HIS A 56 7.29 21.17 -18.70
C HIS A 56 7.70 19.98 -19.58
N VAL A 57 7.33 18.79 -19.16
CA VAL A 57 7.64 17.53 -19.85
C VAL A 57 6.36 16.90 -20.37
N ARG A 58 6.41 16.33 -21.58
CA ARG A 58 5.37 15.47 -22.14
C ARG A 58 6.01 14.24 -22.77
N VAL A 59 5.80 13.07 -22.18
CA VAL A 59 6.13 11.78 -22.78
C VAL A 59 4.95 11.34 -23.63
N LEU A 60 5.16 11.25 -24.95
CA LEU A 60 4.08 10.94 -25.89
C LEU A 60 3.63 9.49 -25.79
N GLY A 61 2.34 9.26 -25.97
CA GLY A 61 1.69 7.98 -26.04
C GLY A 61 2.21 7.14 -27.21
N ARG A 62 2.33 5.83 -26.99
CA ARG A 62 2.73 4.88 -28.02
C ARG A 62 1.52 4.44 -28.87
N GLY A 63 1.56 4.77 -30.17
CA GLY A 63 0.52 4.38 -31.12
C GLY A 63 -0.81 5.13 -30.88
N GLU A 64 -1.89 4.66 -31.52
CA GLU A 64 -3.18 5.36 -31.52
C GLU A 64 -3.91 5.37 -30.17
N ARG A 65 -3.63 4.40 -29.29
CA ARG A 65 -4.26 4.25 -27.97
C ARG A 65 -3.35 4.66 -26.81
N GLY A 66 -2.11 5.08 -27.11
CA GLY A 66 -1.15 5.44 -26.08
C GLY A 66 -1.59 6.69 -25.31
N VAL A 67 -1.33 6.70 -24.01
CA VAL A 67 -1.63 7.83 -23.12
C VAL A 67 -0.41 8.74 -23.01
N ASP A 68 -0.59 10.02 -23.26
CA ASP A 68 0.44 11.02 -22.97
C ASP A 68 0.59 11.21 -21.45
N ILE A 69 1.83 11.34 -20.97
CA ILE A 69 2.09 11.77 -19.59
C ILE A 69 2.72 13.15 -19.65
N ALA A 70 2.08 14.14 -19.04
CA ALA A 70 2.55 15.52 -19.00
C ALA A 70 2.55 16.09 -17.57
N TYR A 71 3.56 16.88 -17.24
CA TYR A 71 3.70 17.53 -15.94
C TYR A 71 4.66 18.72 -16.00
N GLU A 72 4.40 19.68 -15.12
CA GLU A 72 5.33 20.78 -14.81
C GLU A 72 6.47 20.26 -13.94
N VAL A 73 7.62 20.92 -14.04
CA VAL A 73 8.80 20.66 -13.23
C VAL A 73 9.18 21.94 -12.51
N SER A 74 9.20 21.88 -11.18
CA SER A 74 9.61 23.01 -10.34
C SER A 74 11.10 23.32 -10.51
N ASP A 75 11.47 24.58 -10.28
CA ASP A 75 12.88 25.00 -10.28
C ASP A 75 13.71 24.19 -9.27
N ARG A 76 13.11 23.85 -8.12
CA ARG A 76 13.73 22.99 -7.11
C ARG A 76 14.09 21.61 -7.68
N SER A 77 13.21 21.01 -8.47
CA SER A 77 13.51 19.72 -9.13
C SER A 77 14.58 19.87 -10.18
N LEU A 78 14.56 20.94 -10.99
CA LEU A 78 15.62 21.22 -11.96
C LEU A 78 17.00 21.24 -11.29
N TRP A 79 17.13 21.97 -10.17
CA TRP A 79 18.37 22.04 -9.39
C TRP A 79 18.72 20.72 -8.70
N THR A 80 17.73 19.99 -8.21
CA THR A 80 17.94 18.71 -7.52
C THR A 80 18.50 17.65 -8.47
N TYR A 81 18.02 17.63 -9.71
CA TYR A 81 18.38 16.63 -10.70
C TYR A 81 19.53 17.07 -11.62
N GLY A 82 19.91 18.35 -11.60
CA GLY A 82 20.87 18.93 -12.55
C GLY A 82 20.34 18.85 -13.99
N GLY A 83 19.03 19.06 -14.17
CA GLY A 83 18.35 18.84 -15.44
C GLY A 83 16.86 18.57 -15.31
N ILE A 84 16.23 18.28 -16.44
CA ILE A 84 14.79 18.02 -16.56
C ILE A 84 14.53 16.52 -16.26
N PRO A 85 13.80 16.18 -15.19
CA PRO A 85 13.43 14.80 -14.88
C PRO A 85 12.37 14.29 -15.87
N VAL A 86 12.59 13.10 -16.41
CA VAL A 86 11.67 12.41 -17.33
C VAL A 86 11.19 11.12 -16.67
N PHE A 87 9.93 11.12 -16.27
CA PHE A 87 9.14 9.99 -15.79
C PHE A 87 8.13 9.54 -16.86
N GLY A 88 7.83 8.23 -16.89
CA GLY A 88 6.70 7.69 -17.66
C GLY A 88 7.06 7.05 -18.99
N LEU A 89 8.29 6.57 -19.17
CA LEU A 89 8.72 5.93 -20.42
C LEU A 89 8.04 4.56 -20.58
N TYR A 90 7.69 4.19 -21.81
CA TYR A 90 7.30 2.84 -22.17
C TYR A 90 8.52 1.91 -22.22
N PRO A 91 8.43 0.67 -21.72
CA PRO A 91 9.50 -0.32 -21.80
C PRO A 91 9.72 -0.81 -23.23
N ASP A 92 10.98 -1.19 -23.53
CA ASP A 92 11.43 -1.69 -24.83
C ASP A 92 10.93 -0.85 -26.01
N TYR A 93 11.10 0.47 -25.89
CA TYR A 93 10.55 1.42 -26.84
C TYR A 93 11.43 2.66 -26.95
N VAL A 94 11.51 3.22 -28.17
CA VAL A 94 12.12 4.53 -28.42
C VAL A 94 11.07 5.60 -28.16
N ASN A 95 11.00 6.03 -26.91
CA ASN A 95 10.05 7.02 -26.43
C ASN A 95 10.30 8.39 -27.07
N GLN A 96 9.22 9.10 -27.38
CA GLN A 96 9.28 10.48 -27.84
C GLN A 96 8.96 11.39 -26.65
N VAL A 97 9.93 12.22 -26.26
CA VAL A 97 9.82 13.10 -25.10
C VAL A 97 9.90 14.54 -25.58
N GLU A 98 8.83 15.31 -25.36
CA GLU A 98 8.82 16.73 -25.61
C GLU A 98 9.09 17.49 -24.32
N VAL A 99 9.97 18.47 -24.37
CA VAL A 99 10.22 19.37 -23.26
C VAL A 99 10.07 20.81 -23.71
N THR A 100 9.54 21.65 -22.83
CA THR A 100 9.64 23.10 -22.95
C THR A 100 10.23 23.66 -21.68
N TYR A 101 11.03 24.71 -21.78
CA TYR A 101 11.67 25.35 -20.65
C TYR A 101 12.07 26.78 -21.03
N LYS A 102 12.49 27.58 -20.06
CA LYS A 102 13.12 28.86 -20.30
C LYS A 102 14.62 28.76 -20.10
N LEU A 103 15.37 29.35 -21.04
CA LEU A 103 16.81 29.53 -20.98
C LEU A 103 17.11 30.98 -21.31
N ASP A 104 17.81 31.67 -20.41
CA ASP A 104 18.14 33.11 -20.56
C ASP A 104 16.89 34.00 -20.84
N GLY A 105 15.74 33.60 -20.28
CA GLY A 105 14.45 34.28 -20.44
C GLY A 105 13.64 33.87 -21.68
N GLU A 106 14.26 33.20 -22.65
CA GLU A 106 13.61 32.74 -23.87
C GLU A 106 12.96 31.37 -23.69
N ARG A 107 11.75 31.19 -24.25
CA ARG A 107 11.04 29.91 -24.22
C ARG A 107 11.59 29.00 -25.31
N ILE A 108 12.15 27.87 -24.91
CA ILE A 108 12.70 26.84 -25.79
C ILE A 108 11.79 25.62 -25.77
N ARG A 109 11.74 24.92 -26.92
CA ARG A 109 11.05 23.65 -27.08
C ARG A 109 11.94 22.67 -27.84
N GLU A 110 12.08 21.47 -27.30
CA GLU A 110 12.89 20.40 -27.89
C GLU A 110 12.15 19.07 -27.84
N ARG A 111 12.55 18.14 -28.72
CA ARG A 111 12.06 16.76 -28.74
C ARG A 111 13.24 15.80 -28.71
N TYR A 112 13.16 14.83 -27.80
CA TYR A 112 14.16 13.80 -27.59
C TYR A 112 13.62 12.41 -27.92
N GLN A 113 14.51 11.55 -28.42
CA GLN A 113 14.25 10.12 -28.57
C GLN A 113 14.99 9.37 -27.48
N VAL A 114 14.26 8.64 -26.64
CA VAL A 114 14.81 7.96 -25.46
C VAL A 114 14.45 6.49 -25.50
N TYR A 115 15.41 5.63 -25.82
CA TYR A 115 15.22 4.18 -25.68
C TYR A 115 15.22 3.80 -24.21
N ALA A 116 14.15 3.14 -23.75
CA ALA A 116 14.06 2.55 -22.42
C ALA A 116 14.15 1.02 -22.53
N PRO A 117 14.83 0.34 -21.60
CA PRO A 117 15.00 -1.10 -21.65
C PRO A 117 13.66 -1.83 -21.43
N ALA A 118 13.63 -3.12 -21.78
CA ALA A 118 12.55 -4.01 -21.40
C ALA A 118 12.41 -4.11 -19.86
N VAL A 119 11.23 -4.50 -19.39
CA VAL A 119 11.02 -4.81 -17.96
C VAL A 119 11.83 -6.05 -17.60
N ARG A 120 12.62 -5.92 -16.52
CA ARG A 120 13.40 -7.01 -15.95
C ARG A 120 13.12 -7.09 -14.46
N LEU A 121 12.61 -8.24 -14.03
CA LEU A 121 12.33 -8.58 -12.63
C LEU A 121 12.71 -10.06 -12.41
N PRO A 122 12.85 -10.51 -11.14
CA PRO A 122 13.03 -11.93 -10.85
C PRO A 122 11.92 -12.77 -11.50
N VAL A 123 12.31 -13.86 -12.17
CA VAL A 123 11.38 -14.74 -12.89
C VAL A 123 11.33 -16.14 -12.30
N VAL A 124 10.12 -16.69 -12.19
CA VAL A 124 9.89 -18.09 -11.81
C VAL A 124 9.53 -18.93 -13.03
N ALA A 125 9.80 -20.23 -12.99
CA ALA A 125 9.68 -21.12 -14.17
C ALA A 125 8.29 -21.16 -14.82
N LYS A 126 7.21 -20.82 -14.09
CA LYS A 126 5.82 -20.90 -14.56
C LYS A 126 5.23 -19.54 -14.96
N GLN A 127 6.05 -18.49 -14.97
CA GLN A 127 5.65 -17.15 -15.33
C GLN A 127 5.46 -17.02 -16.85
N THR A 128 4.44 -16.27 -17.28
CA THR A 128 4.12 -16.06 -18.71
C THR A 128 4.28 -14.60 -19.16
N ALA A 129 4.52 -13.67 -18.24
CA ALA A 129 4.83 -12.27 -18.52
C ALA A 129 5.71 -11.68 -17.42
N ALA A 130 6.54 -10.67 -17.72
CA ALA A 130 7.46 -10.04 -16.75
C ALA A 130 6.74 -9.35 -15.57
N LEU A 131 5.57 -8.78 -15.84
CA LEU A 131 4.65 -8.17 -14.87
C LEU A 131 3.23 -8.69 -15.12
N PRO A 132 2.33 -8.60 -14.12
CA PRO A 132 0.90 -8.75 -14.34
C PRO A 132 0.38 -7.80 -15.44
N GLU A 133 -0.59 -8.28 -16.20
CA GLU A 133 -1.20 -7.54 -17.30
C GLU A 133 -2.40 -6.73 -16.79
N VAL A 134 -2.46 -5.44 -17.12
CA VAL A 134 -3.56 -4.56 -16.76
C VAL A 134 -4.48 -4.39 -17.97
N GLU A 135 -5.71 -4.85 -17.84
CA GLU A 135 -6.76 -4.74 -18.86
C GLU A 135 -7.75 -3.63 -18.48
N PRO A 136 -7.87 -2.55 -19.27
CA PRO A 136 -8.89 -1.54 -19.04
C PRO A 136 -10.27 -2.03 -19.46
N ILE A 137 -11.19 -2.13 -18.51
CA ILE A 137 -12.59 -2.50 -18.75
C ILE A 137 -13.44 -1.24 -18.94
N LYS A 138 -13.19 -0.21 -18.13
CA LYS A 138 -13.86 1.08 -18.20
C LYS A 138 -12.93 2.21 -17.78
N VAL A 139 -12.91 3.29 -18.54
CA VAL A 139 -12.29 4.57 -18.16
C VAL A 139 -13.24 5.68 -18.58
N ALA A 140 -13.83 6.36 -17.61
CA ALA A 140 -14.74 7.48 -17.85
C ALA A 140 -13.97 8.76 -18.25
N PRO A 141 -14.63 9.70 -18.95
CA PRO A 141 -14.03 10.99 -19.26
C PRO A 141 -13.51 11.71 -18.02
N GLY A 142 -12.27 12.21 -18.08
CA GLY A 142 -11.57 12.85 -16.97
C GLY A 142 -10.64 11.91 -16.16
N PHE A 143 -10.57 10.62 -16.50
CA PHE A 143 -9.70 9.63 -15.83
C PHE A 143 -8.59 9.09 -16.75
N GLU A 144 -8.47 9.60 -17.97
CA GLU A 144 -7.54 9.11 -19.01
C GLU A 144 -6.07 9.30 -18.64
N ASN A 145 -5.76 10.26 -17.76
CA ASN A 145 -4.40 10.54 -17.31
C ASN A 145 -4.08 9.94 -15.94
N ARG A 146 -4.93 9.04 -15.43
CA ARG A 146 -4.67 8.37 -14.15
C ARG A 146 -3.48 7.42 -14.26
N LEU A 147 -2.67 7.42 -13.21
CA LEU A 147 -1.53 6.52 -13.03
C LEU A 147 -1.74 5.74 -11.74
N TYR A 148 -1.66 4.42 -11.84
CA TYR A 148 -1.86 3.53 -10.70
C TYR A 148 -0.59 2.74 -10.44
N LEU A 149 -0.01 2.91 -9.26
CA LEU A 149 1.01 2.01 -8.74
C LEU A 149 0.34 0.76 -8.21
N PHE A 150 0.73 -0.39 -8.74
CA PHE A 150 0.32 -1.71 -8.26
C PHE A 150 1.47 -2.33 -7.47
N ASN A 151 1.15 -2.86 -6.29
CA ASN A 151 2.09 -3.57 -5.43
C ASN A 151 1.58 -5.00 -5.26
N HIS A 152 2.32 -5.95 -5.85
CA HIS A 152 2.08 -7.39 -5.76
C HIS A 152 3.23 -8.06 -5.03
N LEU A 153 2.97 -9.20 -4.41
CA LEU A 153 3.95 -9.98 -3.69
C LEU A 153 4.04 -11.37 -4.30
N GLN A 154 5.23 -11.72 -4.79
CA GLN A 154 5.55 -13.03 -5.31
C GLN A 154 6.13 -13.90 -4.18
N GLY A 155 5.45 -15.01 -3.86
CA GLY A 155 5.90 -15.94 -2.82
C GLY A 155 7.09 -16.80 -3.22
N ASP A 156 7.15 -17.23 -4.48
CA ASP A 156 8.26 -18.04 -4.99
C ASP A 156 9.44 -17.14 -5.38
N ILE A 157 10.54 -17.22 -4.64
CA ILE A 157 11.74 -16.41 -4.86
C ILE A 157 12.82 -17.26 -5.56
N PRO A 158 13.22 -16.93 -6.81
CA PRO A 158 14.31 -17.64 -7.50
C PRO A 158 15.61 -17.61 -6.70
N GLY A 159 16.14 -18.77 -6.34
CA GLY A 159 17.37 -18.87 -5.55
C GLY A 159 17.27 -18.37 -4.10
N GLY A 160 16.05 -18.12 -3.61
CA GLY A 160 15.80 -17.67 -2.24
C GLY A 160 16.33 -18.66 -1.21
N ARG A 161 16.92 -18.14 -0.13
CA ARG A 161 17.33 -18.93 1.04
C ARG A 161 16.39 -18.65 2.18
N ALA A 162 15.97 -19.70 2.89
CA ALA A 162 15.12 -19.54 4.07
C ALA A 162 15.93 -18.87 5.19
N PHE A 163 15.61 -17.61 5.47
CA PHE A 163 15.97 -16.99 6.73
C PHE A 163 14.97 -17.43 7.80
N LYS A 164 15.47 -17.86 8.96
CA LYS A 164 14.62 -18.24 10.10
C LYS A 164 15.09 -17.52 11.35
N TRP A 165 14.15 -16.95 12.06
CA TRP A 165 14.39 -16.57 13.44
C TRP A 165 14.66 -17.81 14.29
N ASN A 166 15.24 -17.59 15.47
CA ASN A 166 15.28 -18.64 16.48
C ASN A 166 13.84 -18.93 17.00
N ALA A 167 13.68 -19.97 17.81
CA ALA A 167 12.36 -20.44 18.28
C ALA A 167 11.57 -19.46 19.19
N LEU A 168 12.03 -18.21 19.34
CA LEU A 168 11.33 -17.18 20.10
C LEU A 168 10.18 -16.53 19.31
N GLY A 169 9.87 -16.99 18.11
CA GLY A 169 8.84 -16.43 17.24
C GLY A 169 9.34 -15.29 16.34
N GLY A 170 8.42 -14.43 15.90
CA GLY A 170 8.65 -13.41 14.87
C GLY A 170 8.13 -13.86 13.50
N ALA A 171 8.46 -13.08 12.47
CA ALA A 171 7.95 -13.27 11.11
C ALA A 171 8.96 -12.93 9.99
N ALA A 172 10.27 -12.96 10.24
CA ALA A 172 11.26 -12.73 9.15
C ALA A 172 11.30 -13.88 8.14
N GLU A 173 10.71 -15.02 8.46
CA GLU A 173 10.43 -16.11 7.52
C GLU A 173 9.48 -15.68 6.40
N TRP A 174 8.73 -14.60 6.60
CA TRP A 174 7.84 -14.05 5.60
C TRP A 174 8.59 -13.19 4.58
N ASP A 175 9.40 -13.88 3.76
CA ASP A 175 10.12 -13.31 2.63
C ASP A 175 9.32 -13.47 1.33
N GLN A 176 9.10 -12.37 0.62
CA GLN A 176 8.40 -12.31 -0.67
C GLN A 176 9.03 -11.22 -1.53
N VAL A 177 9.06 -11.38 -2.85
CA VAL A 177 9.58 -10.35 -3.76
C VAL A 177 8.45 -9.41 -4.17
N GLY A 178 8.68 -8.11 -4.05
CA GLY A 178 7.73 -7.09 -4.49
C GLY A 178 7.74 -6.86 -5.99
N ASN A 179 6.63 -7.12 -6.66
CA ASN A 179 6.37 -6.69 -8.03
C ASN A 179 5.66 -5.33 -7.98
N ASN A 180 6.41 -4.25 -8.23
CA ASN A 180 5.91 -2.88 -8.10
C ASN A 180 6.04 -2.15 -9.43
N TRP A 181 4.92 -1.73 -10.00
CA TRP A 181 4.89 -1.02 -11.28
C TRP A 181 3.78 0.02 -11.31
N ILE A 182 3.91 1.01 -12.19
CA ILE A 182 2.84 1.95 -12.49
C ILE A 182 2.32 1.65 -13.89
N ALA A 183 1.00 1.55 -14.03
CA ALA A 183 0.34 1.54 -15.33
C ALA A 183 -0.54 2.79 -15.51
N ASP A 184 -0.69 3.22 -16.76
CA ASP A 184 -1.67 4.25 -17.13
C ASP A 184 -3.08 3.66 -17.30
N SER A 185 -4.06 4.51 -17.62
CA SER A 185 -5.45 4.09 -17.79
C SER A 185 -5.67 3.18 -19.00
N ASN A 186 -4.72 3.08 -19.94
CA ASN A 186 -4.78 2.13 -21.04
C ASN A 186 -4.16 0.76 -20.66
N GLY A 187 -3.63 0.64 -19.43
CA GLY A 187 -3.02 -0.58 -18.91
C GLY A 187 -1.55 -0.76 -19.31
N ASP A 188 -0.95 0.23 -20.00
CA ASP A 188 0.45 0.16 -20.38
C ASP A 188 1.36 0.46 -19.18
N VAL A 189 2.48 -0.27 -19.06
CA VAL A 189 3.48 -0.05 -18.00
C VAL A 189 4.28 1.23 -18.27
N ARG A 190 4.31 2.14 -17.29
CA ARG A 190 4.96 3.48 -17.37
C ARG A 190 6.07 3.69 -16.34
N TRP A 191 6.22 2.75 -15.40
CA TRP A 191 7.28 2.74 -14.39
C TRP A 191 7.37 1.36 -13.76
N TYR A 192 8.55 0.96 -13.28
CA TYR A 192 8.68 -0.15 -12.33
C TYR A 192 9.86 0.06 -11.39
N LEU A 193 9.77 -0.56 -10.22
CA LEU A 193 10.84 -0.62 -9.24
C LEU A 193 11.75 -1.81 -9.58
N ASP A 194 13.02 -1.57 -9.82
CA ASP A 194 14.02 -2.65 -9.95
C ASP A 194 14.29 -3.26 -8.57
N ILE A 195 13.46 -4.24 -8.21
CA ILE A 195 13.47 -4.88 -6.90
C ILE A 195 14.79 -5.62 -6.61
N GLU A 196 15.53 -6.06 -7.64
CA GLU A 196 16.82 -6.75 -7.50
C GLU A 196 17.89 -5.85 -6.85
N GLN A 197 17.69 -4.53 -6.86
CA GLN A 197 18.63 -3.58 -6.24
C GLN A 197 18.44 -3.43 -4.72
N ILE A 198 17.29 -3.84 -4.19
CA ILE A 198 16.93 -3.63 -2.78
C ILE A 198 16.50 -4.91 -2.06
N HIS A 199 16.18 -5.97 -2.79
CA HIS A 199 15.82 -7.28 -2.24
C HIS A 199 16.99 -8.25 -2.31
N ASP A 200 17.35 -8.83 -1.18
CA ASP A 200 18.35 -9.90 -1.08
C ASP A 200 18.01 -10.82 0.09
N SER A 201 17.47 -12.00 -0.21
CA SER A 201 17.11 -13.02 0.78
C SER A 201 18.30 -13.54 1.60
N ASN A 202 19.55 -13.24 1.22
CA ASN A 202 20.74 -13.61 1.99
C ASN A 202 21.09 -12.59 3.08
N ARG A 203 20.42 -11.44 3.10
CA ARG A 203 20.72 -10.34 4.00
C ARG A 203 19.51 -10.01 4.87
N ARG A 204 19.76 -9.88 6.18
CA ARG A 204 18.72 -9.50 7.15
C ARG A 204 18.01 -8.19 6.75
N ASP A 205 18.76 -7.23 6.22
CA ASP A 205 18.25 -5.92 5.80
C ASP A 205 17.74 -5.89 4.35
N GLY A 206 17.84 -7.00 3.62
CA GLY A 206 17.35 -7.18 2.25
C GLY A 206 16.13 -8.09 2.11
N LEU A 207 15.70 -8.76 3.18
CA LEU A 207 14.54 -9.68 3.17
C LEU A 207 13.20 -8.97 3.39
N GLY A 208 12.13 -9.66 3.00
CA GLY A 208 10.75 -9.25 3.19
C GLY A 208 10.15 -8.62 1.94
N GLY A 209 8.82 -8.63 1.84
CA GLY A 209 8.12 -7.96 0.74
C GLY A 209 7.98 -6.46 0.95
N THR A 210 8.14 -5.69 -0.14
CA THR A 210 7.86 -4.24 -0.13
C THR A 210 6.37 -3.99 0.04
N MET A 211 5.98 -3.28 1.10
CA MET A 211 4.59 -3.04 1.48
C MET A 211 4.38 -1.62 2.00
N GLY A 212 3.12 -1.20 2.07
CA GLY A 212 2.75 0.10 2.66
C GLY A 212 3.14 1.27 1.77
N PHE A 213 3.11 1.09 0.44
CA PHE A 213 3.38 2.17 -0.50
C PHE A 213 2.43 3.35 -0.27
N GLN A 214 3.00 4.52 -0.04
CA GLN A 214 2.27 5.78 0.02
C GLN A 214 3.05 6.87 -0.71
N GLN A 215 2.33 7.78 -1.37
CA GLN A 215 2.92 9.01 -1.87
C GLN A 215 2.77 10.11 -0.81
N THR A 216 3.90 10.49 -0.23
CA THR A 216 4.02 11.51 0.82
C THR A 216 3.71 12.91 0.30
N ARG A 217 3.52 13.87 1.21
CA ARG A 217 3.12 15.25 0.88
C ARG A 217 4.10 15.97 -0.06
N ASP A 218 5.38 15.60 -0.03
CA ASP A 218 6.45 16.11 -0.92
C ASP A 218 6.58 15.30 -2.23
N GLY A 219 5.56 14.47 -2.53
CA GLY A 219 5.40 13.72 -3.78
C GLY A 219 6.28 12.48 -3.90
N LYS A 220 7.01 12.13 -2.84
CA LYS A 220 7.93 10.99 -2.80
C LYS A 220 7.22 9.74 -2.34
N LEU A 221 7.75 8.57 -2.68
CA LEU A 221 7.22 7.28 -2.26
C LEU A 221 7.89 6.83 -0.97
N ILE A 222 7.08 6.36 -0.02
CA ILE A 222 7.54 5.61 1.15
C ILE A 222 6.99 4.18 1.10
N TRP A 223 7.75 3.24 1.64
CA TRP A 223 7.35 1.85 1.87
C TRP A 223 8.27 1.23 2.92
N GLY A 224 7.96 0.01 3.37
CA GLY A 224 8.92 -0.79 4.12
C GLY A 224 9.02 -2.23 3.65
N GLN A 225 10.04 -2.92 4.15
CA GLN A 225 10.49 -4.22 3.68
C GLN A 225 11.24 -4.93 4.83
N GLY A 226 10.55 -5.86 5.51
CA GLY A 226 11.14 -6.69 6.56
C GLY A 226 11.78 -5.90 7.69
N GLN A 227 13.10 -5.71 7.64
CA GLN A 227 13.86 -5.00 8.68
C GLN A 227 14.18 -3.55 8.33
N THR A 228 13.68 -3.05 7.20
CA THR A 228 13.95 -1.70 6.71
C THR A 228 12.69 -0.97 6.29
N TYR A 229 12.79 0.35 6.22
CA TYR A 229 11.80 1.24 5.61
C TYR A 229 12.51 2.36 4.85
N SER A 230 11.87 2.87 3.81
CA SER A 230 12.54 3.72 2.83
C SER A 230 11.68 4.85 2.29
N LYS A 231 12.36 5.89 1.77
CA LYS A 231 11.78 6.98 0.98
C LYS A 231 12.60 7.23 -0.28
N TYR A 232 11.94 7.20 -1.42
CA TYR A 232 12.53 7.43 -2.74
C TYR A 232 11.64 8.35 -3.58
N ASP A 233 12.23 9.05 -4.54
CA ASP A 233 11.44 9.75 -5.57
C ASP A 233 11.07 8.81 -6.73
N LEU A 234 10.24 9.31 -7.65
CA LEU A 234 9.79 8.53 -8.81
C LEU A 234 10.91 8.23 -9.83
N LEU A 235 12.07 8.89 -9.76
CA LEU A 235 13.26 8.55 -10.57
C LEU A 235 14.13 7.48 -9.91
N GLY A 236 13.75 7.04 -8.71
CA GLY A 236 14.51 6.07 -7.93
C GLY A 236 15.66 6.68 -7.14
N ARG A 237 15.72 8.01 -6.98
CA ARG A 237 16.70 8.63 -6.08
C ARG A 237 16.36 8.27 -4.65
N ARG A 238 17.33 7.76 -3.91
CA ARG A 238 17.18 7.49 -2.47
C ARG A 238 17.20 8.80 -1.69
N ILE A 239 16.14 9.09 -0.95
CA ILE A 239 16.14 10.15 0.07
C ILE A 239 16.69 9.55 1.36
N TRP A 240 16.12 8.44 1.81
CA TRP A 240 16.65 7.64 2.91
C TRP A 240 16.20 6.18 2.83
N GLN A 241 16.98 5.30 3.44
CA GLN A 241 16.66 3.91 3.72
C GLN A 241 17.21 3.59 5.11
N ARG A 242 16.36 3.08 6.00
CA ARG A 242 16.70 2.92 7.42
C ARG A 242 16.37 1.52 7.87
N SER A 243 17.20 1.01 8.77
CA SER A 243 16.85 -0.16 9.58
C SER A 243 15.81 0.24 10.63
N LEU A 244 14.99 -0.73 11.04
CA LEU A 244 14.14 -0.55 12.22
C LEU A 244 14.99 -0.31 13.47
N PRO A 245 14.51 0.50 14.44
CA PRO A 245 15.14 0.63 15.75
C PRO A 245 15.22 -0.73 16.46
N ASP A 246 16.33 -1.03 17.15
CA ASP A 246 16.67 -2.38 17.62
C ASP A 246 15.62 -3.09 18.49
N LYS A 247 14.80 -2.33 19.22
CA LYS A 247 13.68 -2.87 20.02
C LYS A 247 12.61 -3.56 19.15
N PHE A 248 12.53 -3.19 17.87
CA PHE A 248 11.49 -3.58 16.94
C PHE A 248 12.05 -4.38 15.77
N ALA A 249 11.19 -5.21 15.19
CA ALA A 249 11.53 -6.07 14.06
C ALA A 249 10.31 -6.24 13.15
N ASP A 250 10.54 -6.88 12.00
CA ASP A 250 9.49 -7.46 11.18
C ASP A 250 8.42 -6.44 10.76
N PHE A 251 8.88 -5.28 10.25
CA PHE A 251 8.02 -4.36 9.53
C PHE A 251 7.25 -5.11 8.47
N SER A 252 5.97 -4.78 8.36
CA SER A 252 5.23 -5.09 7.15
C SER A 252 3.93 -4.29 7.09
N HIS A 253 3.26 -4.38 5.96
CA HIS A 253 1.91 -3.85 5.71
C HIS A 253 1.77 -2.33 5.64
N GLU A 254 2.14 -1.58 6.67
CA GLU A 254 1.85 -0.15 6.73
C GLU A 254 3.01 0.69 7.27
N ILE A 255 3.37 1.70 6.48
CA ILE A 255 4.05 2.91 6.92
C ILE A 255 3.20 4.10 6.49
N ARG A 256 2.96 5.08 7.37
CA ARG A 256 2.13 6.26 7.06
C ARG A 256 2.78 7.53 7.56
N GLU A 257 2.81 8.55 6.70
CA GLU A 257 3.19 9.90 7.10
C GLU A 257 2.05 10.57 7.88
N THR A 258 2.35 11.15 9.05
CA THR A 258 1.36 11.89 9.86
C THR A 258 1.32 13.36 9.48
N ALA A 259 0.32 14.11 9.95
CA ALA A 259 0.31 15.57 9.77
C ALA A 259 1.56 16.26 10.36
N ASN A 260 2.19 15.67 11.37
CA ASN A 260 3.33 16.22 12.13
C ASN A 260 4.70 16.02 11.45
N GLY A 261 4.76 15.35 10.30
CA GLY A 261 6.04 15.05 9.62
C GLY A 261 6.76 13.81 10.18
N THR A 262 6.10 13.08 11.07
CA THR A 262 6.53 11.79 11.60
C THR A 262 5.98 10.65 10.75
N TYR A 263 6.46 9.43 11.00
CA TYR A 263 6.00 8.23 10.32
C TYR A 263 5.49 7.21 11.34
N LEU A 264 4.28 6.68 11.12
CA LEU A 264 3.75 5.53 11.84
C LEU A 264 4.14 4.26 11.10
N LEU A 265 4.65 3.26 11.82
CA LEU A 265 5.05 1.96 11.25
C LEU A 265 4.40 0.84 12.05
N ARG A 266 3.91 -0.17 11.33
CA ARG A 266 3.49 -1.44 11.93
C ARG A 266 4.68 -2.37 12.03
N VAL A 267 4.98 -2.83 13.24
CA VAL A 267 6.13 -3.70 13.55
C VAL A 267 5.74 -4.82 14.53
N GLY A 268 6.66 -5.75 14.75
CA GLY A 268 6.74 -6.56 15.96
C GLY A 268 7.86 -6.05 16.88
N THR A 269 8.03 -6.72 18.01
CA THR A 269 9.15 -6.46 18.95
C THR A 269 10.21 -7.55 18.85
N SER A 270 11.48 -7.15 18.96
CA SER A 270 12.64 -8.04 18.83
C SER A 270 12.87 -8.93 20.07
N ASP A 271 12.46 -8.47 21.24
CA ASP A 271 12.63 -9.16 22.53
C ASP A 271 11.58 -8.68 23.54
N TYR A 272 10.40 -9.31 23.52
CA TYR A 272 9.28 -9.03 24.42
C TYR A 272 9.27 -10.00 25.58
N ARG A 273 9.16 -9.48 26.81
CA ARG A 273 9.02 -10.29 28.01
C ARG A 273 7.55 -10.44 28.40
N ARG A 274 7.04 -11.66 28.30
CA ARG A 274 5.70 -12.04 28.76
C ARG A 274 5.63 -12.07 30.30
N PRO A 275 4.46 -11.79 30.91
CA PRO A 275 4.19 -12.01 32.34
C PRO A 275 4.63 -13.37 32.88
N ASP A 276 4.47 -14.45 32.11
CA ASP A 276 4.96 -15.81 32.47
C ASP A 276 6.50 -15.93 32.53
N GLY A 277 7.23 -14.89 32.16
CA GLY A 277 8.68 -14.81 32.15
C GLY A 277 9.34 -15.26 30.85
N LYS A 278 8.59 -15.82 29.89
CA LYS A 278 9.12 -16.22 28.57
C LYS A 278 9.46 -14.96 27.75
N ARG A 279 10.49 -15.09 26.90
CA ARG A 279 10.87 -14.06 25.93
C ARG A 279 10.41 -14.48 24.54
N VAL A 280 9.80 -13.56 23.80
CA VAL A 280 9.28 -13.81 22.45
C VAL A 280 9.57 -12.63 21.53
N ARG A 281 9.60 -12.87 20.22
CA ARG A 281 9.34 -11.82 19.23
C ARG A 281 7.85 -11.72 19.00
N SER A 282 7.30 -10.53 19.16
CA SER A 282 5.86 -10.31 18.94
C SER A 282 5.55 -10.17 17.45
N ILE A 283 4.28 -10.32 17.08
CA ILE A 283 3.89 -10.45 15.67
C ILE A 283 2.78 -9.46 15.34
N ARG A 284 3.16 -8.42 14.57
CA ARG A 284 2.21 -7.50 13.93
C ARG A 284 1.22 -6.85 14.89
N ASP A 285 1.68 -6.58 16.10
CA ASP A 285 0.89 -6.14 17.25
C ASP A 285 1.49 -4.91 17.94
N HIS A 286 2.43 -4.24 17.27
CA HIS A 286 3.00 -2.99 17.71
C HIS A 286 2.93 -1.93 16.61
N ILE A 287 2.71 -0.70 17.03
CA ILE A 287 2.84 0.49 16.19
C ILE A 287 3.91 1.37 16.81
N ILE A 288 4.81 1.90 16.00
CA ILE A 288 5.79 2.91 16.42
C ILE A 288 5.56 4.19 15.64
N GLU A 289 5.76 5.33 16.30
CA GLU A 289 5.90 6.63 15.64
C GLU A 289 7.37 7.02 15.65
N VAL A 290 7.92 7.32 14.48
CA VAL A 290 9.32 7.75 14.34
C VAL A 290 9.41 9.17 13.78
N SER A 291 10.43 9.90 14.22
CA SER A 291 10.76 11.23 13.71
C SER A 291 11.19 11.17 12.24
N GLU A 292 11.31 12.34 11.61
CA GLU A 292 11.91 12.42 10.28
C GLU A 292 13.34 11.85 10.26
N ALA A 293 14.07 11.86 11.38
CA ALA A 293 15.42 11.27 11.50
C ALA A 293 15.42 9.75 11.74
N GLY A 294 14.29 9.17 12.16
CA GLY A 294 14.13 7.74 12.43
C GLY A 294 14.19 7.37 13.92
N ASP A 295 14.21 8.36 14.82
CA ASP A 295 14.14 8.15 16.28
C ASP A 295 12.71 7.80 16.68
N VAL A 296 12.55 6.82 17.58
CA VAL A 296 11.22 6.46 18.11
C VAL A 296 10.74 7.53 19.07
N LEU A 297 9.63 8.17 18.73
CA LEU A 297 8.98 9.19 19.54
C LEU A 297 7.95 8.57 20.50
N ASP A 298 7.24 7.55 20.03
CA ASP A 298 6.21 6.86 20.80
C ASP A 298 5.96 5.45 20.24
N PHE A 299 5.30 4.58 21.00
CA PHE A 299 4.86 3.27 20.53
C PHE A 299 3.60 2.79 21.26
N TRP A 300 2.77 2.02 20.55
CA TRP A 300 1.58 1.35 21.08
C TRP A 300 1.84 -0.16 21.12
N ASP A 301 1.82 -0.73 22.32
CA ASP A 301 1.86 -2.16 22.55
C ASP A 301 0.44 -2.72 22.67
N LEU A 302 -0.06 -3.32 21.59
CA LEU A 302 -1.43 -3.82 21.56
C LEU A 302 -1.63 -5.02 22.48
N ASN A 303 -0.57 -5.70 22.93
CA ASN A 303 -0.67 -6.79 23.90
C ASN A 303 -1.12 -6.31 25.28
N GLN A 304 -0.94 -5.02 25.58
CA GLN A 304 -1.41 -4.39 26.81
C GLN A 304 -2.73 -3.64 26.59
N ILE A 305 -2.91 -3.05 25.42
CA ILE A 305 -4.06 -2.18 25.12
C ILE A 305 -5.32 -3.02 24.80
N LEU A 306 -5.18 -4.05 23.97
CA LEU A 306 -6.26 -4.95 23.56
C LEU A 306 -6.12 -6.31 24.25
N ASP A 307 -6.78 -7.34 23.73
CA ASP A 307 -6.83 -8.68 24.31
C ASP A 307 -6.25 -9.74 23.37
N PRO A 308 -5.01 -10.20 23.62
CA PRO A 308 -4.38 -11.27 22.85
C PRO A 308 -5.11 -12.62 22.90
N TYR A 309 -6.05 -12.80 23.83
CA TYR A 309 -6.78 -14.04 24.03
C TYR A 309 -8.24 -13.99 23.55
N ARG A 310 -8.65 -12.90 22.89
CA ARG A 310 -9.90 -12.90 22.12
C ARG A 310 -9.72 -13.72 20.84
N GLY A 311 -10.21 -14.96 20.86
CA GLY A 311 -10.00 -15.97 19.82
C GLY A 311 -11.15 -16.13 18.81
N ASP A 312 -12.29 -15.47 19.00
CA ASP A 312 -13.55 -15.77 18.30
C ASP A 312 -13.43 -15.73 16.76
N LEU A 313 -12.77 -14.70 16.20
CA LEU A 313 -12.56 -14.63 14.76
C LEU A 313 -11.46 -15.59 14.28
N LEU A 314 -10.47 -15.88 15.13
CA LEU A 314 -9.39 -16.84 14.82
C LEU A 314 -9.95 -18.26 14.71
N GLU A 315 -11.00 -18.63 15.44
CA GLU A 315 -11.66 -19.94 15.35
C GLU A 315 -12.17 -20.25 13.93
N THR A 316 -12.55 -19.21 13.17
CA THR A 316 -13.01 -19.36 11.77
C THR A 316 -11.90 -19.84 10.81
N LEU A 317 -10.64 -19.79 11.23
CA LEU A 317 -9.49 -20.34 10.50
C LEU A 317 -9.28 -21.84 10.76
N GLY A 318 -10.05 -22.44 11.67
CA GLY A 318 -9.99 -23.86 12.00
C GLY A 318 -8.58 -24.29 12.42
N LYS A 319 -8.11 -25.42 11.88
CA LYS A 319 -6.79 -26.00 12.21
C LYS A 319 -5.60 -25.12 11.86
N ALA A 320 -5.79 -24.04 11.10
CA ALA A 320 -4.73 -23.08 10.81
C ALA A 320 -4.47 -22.09 11.97
N ALA A 321 -5.37 -22.01 12.95
CA ALA A 321 -5.21 -21.17 14.13
C ALA A 321 -4.84 -21.97 15.38
N ILE A 322 -3.90 -21.44 16.17
CA ILE A 322 -3.51 -21.98 17.48
C ILE A 322 -4.39 -21.34 18.56
N GLN A 323 -5.24 -22.14 19.20
CA GLN A 323 -6.07 -21.74 20.34
C GLN A 323 -5.46 -22.22 21.66
N LEU A 324 -6.06 -21.83 22.80
CA LEU A 324 -5.74 -22.43 24.09
C LEU A 324 -5.99 -23.96 24.06
N PRO A 325 -5.26 -24.75 24.86
CA PRO A 325 -5.43 -26.20 24.87
C PRO A 325 -6.87 -26.64 25.17
N ASP A 326 -7.29 -27.78 24.61
CA ASP A 326 -8.64 -28.30 24.79
C ASP A 326 -9.03 -28.41 26.28
N GLY A 327 -10.19 -27.86 26.62
CA GLY A 327 -10.71 -27.84 28.00
C GLY A 327 -10.20 -26.68 28.87
N VAL A 328 -9.23 -25.90 28.40
CA VAL A 328 -8.79 -24.66 29.07
C VAL A 328 -9.77 -23.53 28.76
N GLN A 329 -10.26 -22.85 29.79
CA GLN A 329 -11.10 -21.67 29.64
C GLN A 329 -10.24 -20.40 29.64
N LYS A 330 -10.62 -19.42 28.81
CA LYS A 330 -10.01 -18.09 28.81
C LYS A 330 -10.27 -17.38 30.15
N HIS A 331 -9.26 -16.68 30.64
CA HIS A 331 -9.30 -15.79 31.80
C HIS A 331 -9.21 -14.31 31.38
N GLU A 332 -9.70 -13.40 32.23
CA GLU A 332 -9.48 -11.94 32.07
C GLU A 332 -8.03 -11.55 32.37
N ASP A 333 -7.37 -12.29 33.27
CA ASP A 333 -5.96 -12.09 33.60
C ASP A 333 -5.03 -12.71 32.54
N ARG A 334 -4.10 -11.90 32.03
CA ARG A 334 -3.18 -12.31 30.97
C ARG A 334 -2.19 -13.37 31.45
N LEU A 335 -1.68 -13.24 32.67
CA LEU A 335 -0.73 -14.21 33.22
C LEU A 335 -1.37 -15.61 33.34
N ALA A 336 -2.62 -15.69 33.82
CA ALA A 336 -3.35 -16.94 33.89
C ALA A 336 -3.47 -17.64 32.52
N ASN A 337 -3.80 -16.89 31.46
CA ASN A 337 -3.86 -17.43 30.10
C ASN A 337 -2.49 -17.90 29.60
N GLU A 338 -1.45 -17.09 29.81
CA GLU A 338 -0.09 -17.39 29.37
C GLU A 338 0.48 -18.66 30.04
N LEU A 339 0.21 -18.85 31.33
CA LEU A 339 0.55 -20.07 32.06
C LEU A 339 -0.23 -21.29 31.56
N ALA A 340 -1.48 -21.09 31.11
CA ALA A 340 -2.33 -22.15 30.59
C ALA A 340 -2.00 -22.57 29.15
N GLU A 341 -1.18 -21.80 28.41
CA GLU A 341 -0.75 -22.17 27.05
C GLU A 341 0.14 -23.42 27.00
N GLY A 342 0.83 -23.76 28.08
CA GLY A 342 1.82 -24.84 28.09
C GLY A 342 2.96 -24.59 27.08
N ASP A 343 3.14 -25.53 26.14
CA ASP A 343 4.24 -25.57 25.16
C ASP A 343 3.79 -25.21 23.72
N LEU A 344 2.65 -24.53 23.56
CA LEU A 344 2.20 -24.05 22.26
C LEU A 344 3.29 -23.21 21.57
N PRO A 345 3.63 -23.46 20.29
CA PRO A 345 4.77 -22.82 19.64
C PRO A 345 4.53 -21.33 19.38
N PHE A 346 5.60 -20.55 19.42
CA PHE A 346 5.62 -19.15 18.95
C PHE A 346 5.99 -19.08 17.47
N GLY A 347 5.61 -17.98 16.82
CA GLY A 347 5.90 -17.75 15.41
C GLY A 347 4.69 -17.29 14.63
N ASP A 348 4.91 -17.03 13.35
CA ASP A 348 3.94 -16.44 12.43
C ASP A 348 2.83 -17.40 12.01
N THR A 349 2.05 -17.83 12.99
CA THR A 349 0.84 -18.63 12.84
C THR A 349 -0.31 -17.87 13.48
N PRO A 350 -1.48 -17.76 12.82
CA PRO A 350 -2.68 -17.24 13.46
C PRO A 350 -2.92 -17.95 14.80
N GLY A 351 -3.23 -17.21 15.86
CA GLY A 351 -3.46 -17.82 17.16
C GLY A 351 -3.41 -16.82 18.29
N VAL A 352 -3.97 -17.21 19.43
CA VAL A 352 -4.04 -16.37 20.63
C VAL A 352 -2.68 -16.26 21.34
N GLY A 353 -2.52 -15.19 22.10
CA GLY A 353 -1.38 -14.94 22.97
C GLY A 353 -0.21 -14.20 22.29
N THR A 354 0.53 -13.45 23.10
CA THR A 354 1.71 -12.69 22.65
C THR A 354 2.81 -13.63 22.13
N GLY A 355 3.34 -13.35 20.95
CA GLY A 355 4.30 -14.23 20.24
C GLY A 355 3.65 -15.09 19.14
N ARG A 356 2.33 -14.97 18.96
CA ARG A 356 1.58 -15.50 17.80
C ARG A 356 0.87 -14.37 17.08
N ASN A 357 0.33 -14.65 15.90
CA ASN A 357 -0.31 -13.67 15.03
C ASN A 357 -1.77 -13.41 15.45
N TRP A 358 -1.98 -12.93 16.69
CA TRP A 358 -3.30 -12.77 17.31
C TRP A 358 -4.07 -11.53 16.85
N ALA A 359 -3.36 -10.45 16.49
CA ALA A 359 -3.96 -9.19 16.03
C ALA A 359 -3.90 -9.05 14.51
N HIS A 360 -2.69 -9.24 13.96
CA HIS A 360 -2.38 -9.03 12.55
C HIS A 360 -2.79 -7.63 12.07
N VAL A 361 -2.21 -6.59 12.67
CA VAL A 361 -2.49 -5.19 12.32
C VAL A 361 -2.09 -4.93 10.88
N ASN A 362 -2.99 -4.55 9.99
CA ASN A 362 -2.70 -4.40 8.57
C ASN A 362 -2.82 -2.99 8.03
N ALA A 363 -3.38 -2.06 8.78
CA ALA A 363 -3.45 -0.66 8.41
C ALA A 363 -3.44 0.21 9.66
N ILE A 364 -2.89 1.41 9.48
CA ILE A 364 -2.82 2.47 10.48
C ILE A 364 -3.29 3.75 9.79
N ASP A 365 -4.12 4.53 10.48
CA ASP A 365 -4.36 5.93 10.17
C ASP A 365 -4.04 6.81 11.38
N TYR A 366 -3.74 8.09 11.12
CA TYR A 366 -3.54 9.10 12.15
C TYR A 366 -4.70 10.08 12.14
N ASP A 367 -5.34 10.25 13.28
CA ASP A 367 -6.36 11.27 13.50
C ASP A 367 -5.73 12.48 14.18
N ALA A 368 -5.59 13.57 13.42
CA ALA A 368 -4.99 14.80 13.89
C ALA A 368 -5.93 15.63 14.79
N ASP A 369 -7.24 15.36 14.77
CA ASP A 369 -8.22 16.15 15.52
C ASP A 369 -8.08 15.90 17.04
N ASP A 370 -7.60 14.72 17.44
CA ASP A 370 -7.49 14.31 18.84
C ASP A 370 -6.22 13.50 19.18
N ASP A 371 -5.19 13.62 18.34
CA ASP A 371 -3.88 12.96 18.43
C ASP A 371 -3.98 11.46 18.75
N SER A 372 -4.61 10.72 17.85
CA SER A 372 -4.83 9.28 18.02
C SER A 372 -4.56 8.49 16.75
N ILE A 373 -4.57 7.17 16.88
CA ILE A 373 -4.41 6.26 15.76
C ILE A 373 -5.65 5.40 15.58
N ILE A 374 -6.00 5.13 14.32
CA ILE A 374 -7.00 4.13 13.94
C ILE A 374 -6.26 2.93 13.37
N VAL A 375 -6.57 1.75 13.89
CA VAL A 375 -5.84 0.53 13.61
C VAL A 375 -6.80 -0.53 13.10
N SER A 376 -6.51 -1.10 11.93
CA SER A 376 -7.18 -2.30 11.44
C SER A 376 -6.40 -3.53 11.87
N ALA A 377 -6.94 -4.30 12.81
CA ALA A 377 -6.40 -5.59 13.23
C ALA A 377 -7.23 -6.70 12.58
N ARG A 378 -6.66 -7.41 11.60
CA ARG A 378 -7.37 -8.41 10.79
C ARG A 378 -8.12 -9.43 11.64
N HIS A 379 -7.55 -9.85 12.76
CA HIS A 379 -8.12 -10.90 13.60
C HIS A 379 -9.00 -10.38 14.74
N GLN A 380 -9.17 -9.07 14.87
CA GLN A 380 -9.88 -8.48 16.01
C GLN A 380 -10.99 -7.49 15.61
N GLY A 381 -10.72 -6.63 14.61
CA GLY A 381 -11.62 -5.57 14.16
C GLY A 381 -10.87 -4.25 13.95
N VAL A 382 -11.60 -3.14 13.89
CA VAL A 382 -11.01 -1.80 13.78
C VAL A 382 -11.12 -1.09 15.12
N VAL A 383 -10.05 -0.43 15.58
CA VAL A 383 -9.99 0.24 16.88
C VAL A 383 -9.38 1.64 16.75
N LYS A 384 -9.86 2.59 17.54
CA LYS A 384 -9.18 3.89 17.74
C LYS A 384 -8.52 3.93 19.10
N ILE A 385 -7.26 4.34 19.15
CA ILE A 385 -6.42 4.34 20.36
C ILE A 385 -5.78 5.71 20.52
N GLY A 386 -5.96 6.33 21.69
CA GLY A 386 -5.40 7.63 22.01
C GLY A 386 -3.88 7.61 22.20
N ARG A 387 -3.28 8.82 22.20
CA ARG A 387 -1.90 9.04 22.64
C ARG A 387 -1.63 8.50 24.05
N ASP A 388 -2.63 8.58 24.91
CA ASP A 388 -2.64 8.05 26.28
C ASP A 388 -2.72 6.51 26.36
N LYS A 389 -2.71 5.83 25.21
CA LYS A 389 -2.78 4.37 25.06
C LYS A 389 -4.14 3.77 25.47
N THR A 390 -5.18 4.60 25.62
CA THR A 390 -6.53 4.13 25.91
C THR A 390 -7.33 3.85 24.64
N VAL A 391 -8.17 2.82 24.67
CA VAL A 391 -9.10 2.52 23.57
C VAL A 391 -10.25 3.51 23.63
N LYS A 392 -10.43 4.30 22.56
CA LYS A 392 -11.53 5.26 22.42
C LYS A 392 -12.80 4.56 21.94
N TRP A 393 -12.69 3.74 20.89
CA TRP A 393 -13.79 2.93 20.37
C TRP A 393 -13.30 1.70 19.61
N ILE A 394 -14.22 0.75 19.41
CA ILE A 394 -14.05 -0.51 18.69
C ILE A 394 -15.19 -0.67 17.68
N LEU A 395 -14.85 -0.84 16.42
CA LEU A 395 -15.74 -1.19 15.31
C LEU A 395 -15.53 -2.67 14.97
N ALA A 396 -16.28 -3.54 15.64
CA ALA A 396 -16.24 -4.99 15.49
C ALA A 396 -17.51 -5.61 16.10
N SER A 397 -17.81 -6.86 15.75
CA SER A 397 -18.85 -7.63 16.45
C SER A 397 -18.60 -7.64 17.98
N PRO A 398 -19.64 -7.50 18.83
CA PRO A 398 -19.50 -7.42 20.29
C PRO A 398 -19.07 -8.74 20.95
N GLN A 399 -19.01 -9.84 20.20
CA GLN A 399 -18.64 -11.15 20.75
C GLN A 399 -17.17 -11.19 21.21
N GLY A 400 -16.94 -11.80 22.37
CA GLY A 400 -15.60 -12.19 22.86
C GLY A 400 -14.77 -11.09 23.52
N TRP A 401 -15.23 -9.83 23.52
CA TRP A 401 -14.50 -8.72 24.15
C TRP A 401 -14.44 -8.87 25.67
N PRO A 402 -13.28 -8.62 26.29
CA PRO A 402 -13.13 -8.64 27.75
C PRO A 402 -13.94 -7.51 28.38
N GLN A 403 -14.33 -7.67 29.64
CA GLN A 403 -15.22 -6.72 30.32
C GLN A 403 -14.74 -5.25 30.21
N ARG A 404 -13.42 -5.02 30.29
CA ARG A 404 -12.81 -3.69 30.22
C ARG A 404 -12.89 -2.99 28.85
N LEU A 405 -13.31 -3.69 27.80
CA LEU A 405 -13.41 -3.18 26.42
C LEU A 405 -14.83 -3.24 25.87
N GLN A 406 -15.77 -3.91 26.53
CA GLN A 406 -17.14 -4.06 26.04
C GLN A 406 -17.85 -2.71 25.87
N ASP A 407 -17.59 -1.75 26.75
CA ASP A 407 -18.13 -0.38 26.68
C ASP A 407 -17.54 0.45 25.53
N LYS A 408 -16.46 -0.02 24.90
CA LYS A 408 -15.83 0.65 23.74
C LYS A 408 -16.39 0.16 22.41
N VAL A 409 -17.15 -0.93 22.40
CA VAL A 409 -17.77 -1.44 21.17
C VAL A 409 -18.87 -0.50 20.71
N LEU A 410 -18.73 0.05 19.50
CA LEU A 410 -19.71 0.97 18.92
C LEU A 410 -21.06 0.30 18.75
N THR A 411 -22.14 1.03 18.99
CA THR A 411 -23.52 0.53 18.79
C THR A 411 -24.04 0.98 17.42
N PRO A 412 -24.47 0.06 16.53
CA PRO A 412 -25.09 0.44 15.26
C PRO A 412 -26.37 1.25 15.50
N VAL A 413 -26.51 2.40 14.83
CA VAL A 413 -27.74 3.23 14.94
C VAL A 413 -28.96 2.56 14.30
N GLN A 414 -28.73 1.68 13.33
CA GLN A 414 -29.74 0.90 12.62
C GLN A 414 -29.22 -0.53 12.40
N SER A 415 -30.12 -1.51 12.53
CA SER A 415 -29.77 -2.93 12.32
C SER A 415 -29.95 -3.35 10.86
N GLU A 416 -30.94 -2.81 10.16
CA GLU A 416 -31.17 -3.14 8.74
C GLU A 416 -30.09 -2.50 7.86
N GLY A 417 -29.49 -3.32 6.98
CA GLY A 417 -28.44 -2.87 6.06
C GLY A 417 -27.07 -2.65 6.70
N PHE A 418 -26.93 -2.77 8.02
CA PHE A 418 -25.64 -2.73 8.71
C PHE A 418 -24.98 -4.11 8.75
N ASP A 419 -23.68 -4.16 8.52
CA ASP A 419 -22.85 -5.33 8.80
C ASP A 419 -21.45 -4.88 9.24
N TRP A 420 -20.84 -5.65 10.14
CA TRP A 420 -19.47 -5.46 10.58
C TRP A 420 -18.48 -5.76 9.45
N SER A 421 -17.24 -5.35 9.64
CA SER A 421 -16.13 -5.72 8.77
C SER A 421 -15.42 -6.95 9.32
N TRP A 422 -15.05 -7.89 8.44
CA TRP A 422 -14.48 -9.19 8.82
C TRP A 422 -13.16 -9.40 8.12
N THR A 423 -12.07 -9.59 8.89
CA THR A 423 -10.69 -9.70 8.37
C THR A 423 -10.25 -8.55 7.47
N GLN A 424 -10.76 -7.37 7.79
CA GLN A 424 -10.73 -6.17 6.98
C GLN A 424 -9.34 -5.54 6.83
N HIS A 425 -9.21 -4.65 5.85
CA HIS A 425 -8.02 -3.85 5.57
C HIS A 425 -8.36 -2.36 5.43
N THR A 426 -7.33 -1.51 5.51
CA THR A 426 -7.34 -0.08 5.17
C THR A 426 -8.50 0.70 5.78
N ALA A 427 -8.65 0.61 7.10
CA ALA A 427 -9.55 1.44 7.87
C ALA A 427 -8.98 2.87 7.97
N TRP A 428 -9.36 3.74 7.03
CA TRP A 428 -8.80 5.08 6.87
C TRP A 428 -9.89 6.15 6.83
N LEU A 429 -9.58 7.31 7.41
CA LEU A 429 -10.43 8.49 7.41
C LEU A 429 -10.51 9.08 6.01
N THR A 430 -11.69 9.56 5.65
CA THR A 430 -11.95 10.22 4.36
C THR A 430 -11.61 11.72 4.39
N GLY A 431 -11.33 12.29 5.56
CA GLY A 431 -11.30 13.75 5.76
C GLY A 431 -12.68 14.42 5.64
N LYS A 432 -13.76 13.64 5.53
CA LYS A 432 -15.17 14.10 5.52
C LYS A 432 -15.92 13.72 6.81
N GLY A 433 -15.20 13.33 7.86
CA GLY A 433 -15.77 12.82 9.11
C GLY A 433 -16.33 11.40 9.00
N THR A 434 -15.86 10.61 8.04
CA THR A 434 -16.22 9.20 7.85
C THR A 434 -14.97 8.33 7.71
N LEU A 435 -15.15 7.03 7.91
CA LEU A 435 -14.12 6.00 7.85
C LEU A 435 -14.44 5.01 6.72
N THR A 436 -13.53 4.80 5.78
CA THR A 436 -13.64 3.73 4.78
C THR A 436 -12.87 2.50 5.23
N VAL A 437 -13.42 1.31 4.96
CA VAL A 437 -12.84 0.01 5.31
C VAL A 437 -13.01 -0.96 4.15
N PHE A 438 -11.97 -1.70 3.78
CA PHE A 438 -12.10 -2.82 2.85
C PHE A 438 -12.42 -4.06 3.67
N ASP A 439 -13.68 -4.45 3.69
CA ASP A 439 -14.19 -5.64 4.36
C ASP A 439 -13.94 -6.87 3.46
N ASN A 440 -12.86 -7.61 3.74
CA ASN A 440 -12.51 -8.81 2.98
C ASN A 440 -13.60 -9.88 3.07
N GLY A 441 -14.22 -10.06 4.24
CA GLY A 441 -15.35 -10.97 4.42
C GLY A 441 -15.00 -12.40 4.81
N TRP A 442 -13.73 -12.72 5.09
CA TRP A 442 -13.38 -14.04 5.63
C TRP A 442 -13.91 -14.16 7.06
N GLY A 443 -14.54 -15.30 7.38
CA GLY A 443 -15.04 -15.54 8.74
C GLY A 443 -16.26 -14.71 9.08
N ARG A 444 -16.96 -14.18 8.07
CA ARG A 444 -18.16 -13.36 8.23
C ARG A 444 -19.17 -14.07 9.13
N ASP A 445 -19.72 -13.34 10.10
CA ASP A 445 -20.64 -13.84 11.12
C ASP A 445 -20.10 -15.02 11.94
N PHE A 446 -18.77 -15.09 12.11
CA PHE A 446 -18.06 -16.21 12.72
C PHE A 446 -18.30 -17.56 12.01
N ALA A 447 -18.77 -17.54 10.76
CA ALA A 447 -18.97 -18.74 9.97
C ALA A 447 -17.67 -19.15 9.25
N PRO A 448 -17.41 -20.45 9.06
CA PRO A 448 -16.31 -20.90 8.22
C PRO A 448 -16.44 -20.35 6.78
N THR A 449 -15.36 -19.76 6.27
CA THR A 449 -15.28 -19.28 4.88
C THR A 449 -15.45 -20.43 3.90
N LYS A 450 -16.30 -20.25 2.89
CA LYS A 450 -16.57 -21.26 1.85
C LYS A 450 -15.55 -21.15 0.72
N LEU A 451 -15.49 -22.13 -0.17
CA LEU A 451 -14.69 -22.00 -1.40
C LEU A 451 -15.34 -21.08 -2.45
N ALA A 452 -16.67 -20.93 -2.39
CA ALA A 452 -17.47 -20.08 -3.27
C ALA A 452 -18.71 -19.57 -2.51
N GLY A 453 -19.35 -18.53 -3.05
CA GLY A 453 -20.48 -17.83 -2.45
C GLY A 453 -20.09 -16.87 -1.32
N ASN A 454 -18.84 -16.40 -1.29
CA ASN A 454 -18.42 -15.34 -0.38
C ASN A 454 -18.46 -13.98 -1.10
N TYR A 455 -18.28 -12.90 -0.35
CA TYR A 455 -18.20 -11.56 -0.91
C TYR A 455 -17.35 -10.64 -0.02
N SER A 456 -16.68 -9.71 -0.69
CA SER A 456 -15.99 -8.58 -0.05
C SER A 456 -16.82 -7.31 -0.22
N ARG A 457 -16.55 -6.30 0.59
CA ARG A 457 -17.14 -4.98 0.48
C ARG A 457 -16.10 -3.88 0.61
N ALA A 458 -16.22 -2.83 -0.17
CA ALA A 458 -15.77 -1.52 0.25
C ALA A 458 -16.92 -0.88 1.04
N VAL A 459 -16.68 -0.43 2.26
CA VAL A 459 -17.73 0.11 3.14
C VAL A 459 -17.29 1.43 3.76
N GLU A 460 -18.22 2.37 3.91
CA GLU A 460 -18.01 3.65 4.57
C GLU A 460 -18.91 3.75 5.81
N TYR A 461 -18.30 4.09 6.94
CA TYR A 461 -18.96 4.27 8.23
C TYR A 461 -18.87 5.73 8.69
N LYS A 462 -19.91 6.18 9.37
CA LYS A 462 -19.93 7.42 10.14
C LYS A 462 -19.99 7.06 11.62
N ILE A 463 -19.05 7.59 12.40
CA ILE A 463 -18.92 7.31 13.84
C ILE A 463 -19.27 8.58 14.60
N ASP A 464 -20.16 8.46 15.58
CA ASP A 464 -20.41 9.50 16.58
C ASP A 464 -19.71 9.07 17.87
N GLU A 465 -18.48 9.55 18.06
CA GLU A 465 -17.62 9.13 19.17
C GLU A 465 -18.20 9.53 20.53
N ALA A 466 -18.91 10.65 20.61
CA ALA A 466 -19.52 11.12 21.84
C ALA A 466 -20.66 10.21 22.30
N LYS A 467 -21.41 9.62 21.36
CA LYS A 467 -22.48 8.67 21.65
C LYS A 467 -22.04 7.21 21.66
N GLY A 468 -20.85 6.91 21.16
CA GLY A 468 -20.39 5.53 20.97
C GLY A 468 -21.23 4.78 19.94
N THR A 469 -21.69 5.45 18.87
CA THR A 469 -22.55 4.86 17.85
C THR A 469 -21.92 4.87 16.46
N VAL A 470 -22.32 3.93 15.60
CA VAL A 470 -21.86 3.82 14.21
C VAL A 470 -23.02 3.69 13.23
N GLU A 471 -22.89 4.31 12.08
CA GLU A 471 -23.82 4.23 10.95
C GLU A 471 -23.05 3.75 9.71
N GLN A 472 -23.54 2.71 9.03
CA GLN A 472 -23.04 2.34 7.71
C GLN A 472 -23.72 3.24 6.68
N VAL A 473 -22.95 4.13 6.02
CA VAL A 473 -23.52 5.14 5.12
C VAL A 473 -23.42 4.75 3.64
N TRP A 474 -22.56 3.78 3.31
CA TRP A 474 -22.37 3.31 1.94
C TRP A 474 -21.66 1.95 1.91
N GLU A 475 -21.96 1.13 0.90
CA GLU A 475 -21.18 -0.07 0.58
C GLU A 475 -21.13 -0.33 -0.94
N TYR A 476 -20.12 -1.09 -1.38
CA TYR A 476 -19.96 -1.58 -2.75
C TYR A 476 -19.30 -2.96 -2.74
N GLY A 477 -19.64 -3.81 -3.72
CA GLY A 477 -18.96 -5.09 -3.96
C GLY A 477 -19.75 -6.34 -3.54
N LYS A 478 -20.67 -6.23 -2.56
CA LYS A 478 -21.49 -7.36 -2.08
C LYS A 478 -22.22 -8.09 -3.22
N ALA A 479 -22.84 -7.34 -4.13
CA ALA A 479 -23.58 -7.90 -5.27
C ALA A 479 -22.69 -8.50 -6.37
N ARG A 480 -21.36 -8.30 -6.32
CA ARG A 480 -20.40 -8.85 -7.29
C ARG A 480 -19.92 -10.27 -6.93
N GLY A 481 -20.19 -10.73 -5.71
CA GLY A 481 -19.92 -12.10 -5.27
C GLY A 481 -18.47 -12.54 -5.47
N ASP A 482 -18.29 -13.81 -5.87
CA ASP A 482 -16.97 -14.45 -5.99
C ASP A 482 -16.05 -13.77 -7.02
N GLU A 483 -16.60 -13.13 -8.06
CA GLU A 483 -15.82 -12.42 -9.10
C GLU A 483 -15.10 -11.17 -8.55
N TRP A 484 -15.44 -10.75 -7.34
CA TRP A 484 -14.85 -9.60 -6.66
C TRP A 484 -14.43 -9.92 -5.23
N TYR A 485 -14.55 -11.17 -4.78
CA TYR A 485 -14.19 -11.58 -3.43
C TYR A 485 -12.67 -11.68 -3.27
N SER A 486 -12.12 -10.85 -2.38
CA SER A 486 -10.70 -10.86 -2.00
C SER A 486 -10.54 -11.24 -0.52
N PRO A 487 -10.19 -12.50 -0.22
CA PRO A 487 -10.06 -12.99 1.16
C PRO A 487 -8.93 -12.33 1.98
N VAL A 488 -7.96 -11.69 1.31
CA VAL A 488 -6.79 -11.07 1.93
C VAL A 488 -6.43 -9.76 1.23
N THR A 489 -5.49 -9.03 1.83
CA THR A 489 -4.90 -7.79 1.28
C THR A 489 -5.98 -6.78 0.88
N SER A 490 -5.82 -6.05 -0.23
CA SER A 490 -6.79 -5.07 -0.76
C SER A 490 -6.72 -3.69 -0.09
N VAL A 491 -7.36 -2.71 -0.74
CA VAL A 491 -7.48 -1.34 -0.25
C VAL A 491 -8.78 -0.69 -0.70
N VAL A 492 -9.34 0.15 0.17
CA VAL A 492 -10.26 1.25 -0.19
C VAL A 492 -9.70 2.55 0.38
N ALA A 493 -9.77 3.63 -0.39
CA ALA A 493 -9.42 4.97 0.04
C ALA A 493 -10.28 6.02 -0.67
N TYR A 494 -10.71 7.05 0.04
CA TYR A 494 -11.36 8.19 -0.58
C TYR A 494 -10.36 9.07 -1.34
N ARG A 495 -10.75 9.51 -2.54
CA ARG A 495 -9.98 10.42 -3.41
C ARG A 495 -10.72 11.77 -3.52
N PRO A 496 -10.29 12.80 -2.78
CA PRO A 496 -10.99 14.09 -2.77
C PRO A 496 -10.93 14.83 -4.10
N GLU A 497 -9.90 14.60 -4.91
CA GLU A 497 -9.69 15.30 -6.19
C GLU A 497 -10.69 14.87 -7.29
N THR A 498 -11.27 13.68 -7.17
CA THR A 498 -12.25 13.11 -8.10
C THR A 498 -13.59 12.79 -7.43
N ASP A 499 -13.68 12.96 -6.12
CA ASP A 499 -14.83 12.57 -5.29
C ASP A 499 -15.21 11.09 -5.50
N THR A 500 -14.20 10.21 -5.47
CA THR A 500 -14.34 8.76 -5.71
C THR A 500 -13.86 7.94 -4.52
N GLN A 501 -14.42 6.75 -4.37
CA GLN A 501 -13.82 5.66 -3.63
C GLN A 501 -12.88 4.91 -4.56
N PHE A 502 -11.58 5.01 -4.32
CA PHE A 502 -10.56 4.18 -4.96
C PHE A 502 -10.51 2.83 -4.26
N ILE A 503 -10.73 1.75 -5.00
CA ILE A 503 -10.90 0.41 -4.46
C ILE A 503 -10.03 -0.56 -5.25
N TYR A 504 -9.41 -1.50 -4.56
CA TYR A 504 -8.57 -2.53 -5.16
C TYR A 504 -8.86 -3.86 -4.51
N SER A 505 -9.73 -4.67 -5.13
CA SER A 505 -10.02 -6.04 -4.69
C SER A 505 -8.90 -6.97 -5.20
N ALA A 506 -7.91 -7.17 -4.34
CA ALA A 506 -6.55 -7.52 -4.75
C ALA A 506 -6.30 -9.01 -5.06
N SER A 507 -7.10 -9.91 -4.49
CA SER A 507 -6.80 -11.34 -4.43
C SER A 507 -8.00 -12.19 -4.85
N VAL A 508 -8.71 -11.80 -5.91
CA VAL A 508 -9.81 -12.61 -6.46
C VAL A 508 -9.25 -13.95 -6.95
N ASN A 509 -10.02 -15.03 -6.73
CA ASN A 509 -9.61 -16.41 -6.99
C ASN A 509 -8.44 -16.93 -6.15
N PHE A 510 -8.10 -16.26 -5.03
CA PHE A 510 -7.02 -16.73 -4.15
C PHE A 510 -7.28 -18.12 -3.53
N LEU A 511 -8.55 -18.50 -3.35
CA LEU A 511 -8.93 -19.81 -2.81
C LEU A 511 -9.02 -20.91 -3.88
N THR A 512 -8.74 -20.60 -5.15
CA THR A 512 -8.78 -21.62 -6.21
C THR A 512 -7.45 -22.38 -6.31
N PRO A 513 -7.46 -23.65 -6.75
CA PRO A 513 -6.25 -24.47 -6.83
C PRO A 513 -5.15 -23.90 -7.76
N GLU A 514 -5.54 -23.13 -8.77
CA GLU A 514 -4.64 -22.63 -9.82
C GLU A 514 -3.67 -21.54 -9.31
N LYS A 515 -4.00 -20.88 -8.19
CA LYS A 515 -3.22 -19.77 -7.59
C LYS A 515 -2.89 -18.63 -8.57
N LEU A 516 -3.72 -18.47 -9.60
CA LEU A 516 -3.69 -17.35 -10.53
C LEU A 516 -4.71 -16.33 -10.06
N THR A 517 -4.30 -15.46 -9.14
CA THR A 517 -5.20 -14.41 -8.67
C THR A 517 -5.50 -13.43 -9.79
N THR A 518 -6.75 -12.99 -9.83
CA THR A 518 -7.14 -11.81 -10.59
C THR A 518 -7.35 -10.67 -9.60
N THR A 519 -7.18 -9.45 -10.07
CA THR A 519 -7.42 -8.27 -9.26
C THR A 519 -8.35 -7.33 -10.00
N VAL A 520 -9.21 -6.62 -9.27
CA VAL A 520 -10.09 -5.59 -9.84
C VAL A 520 -9.83 -4.26 -9.14
N LEU A 521 -9.35 -3.27 -9.91
CA LEU A 521 -9.22 -1.88 -9.48
C LEU A 521 -10.47 -1.12 -9.91
N ASN A 522 -11.08 -0.39 -9.00
CA ASN A 522 -12.23 0.45 -9.25
C ASN A 522 -12.01 1.88 -8.75
N GLU A 523 -12.49 2.87 -9.50
CA GLU A 523 -12.85 4.18 -8.94
C GLU A 523 -14.36 4.33 -9.05
N VAL A 524 -15.05 4.39 -7.90
CA VAL A 524 -16.51 4.49 -7.82
C VAL A 524 -16.89 5.87 -7.31
N ARG A 525 -17.85 6.56 -7.94
CA ARG A 525 -18.30 7.87 -7.44
C ARG A 525 -18.82 7.75 -6.01
N ARG A 526 -18.35 8.63 -5.12
CA ARG A 526 -18.69 8.56 -3.69
C ARG A 526 -20.21 8.60 -3.47
N GLY A 527 -20.70 7.73 -2.60
CA GLY A 527 -22.12 7.65 -2.24
C GLY A 527 -23.01 7.00 -3.30
N THR A 528 -22.48 6.55 -4.44
CA THR A 528 -23.23 5.88 -5.50
C THR A 528 -22.62 4.52 -5.85
N GLN A 529 -23.20 3.81 -6.82
CA GLN A 529 -22.65 2.57 -7.38
C GLN A 529 -22.00 2.80 -8.77
N GLU A 530 -21.84 4.07 -9.18
CA GLU A 530 -21.34 4.43 -10.51
C GLU A 530 -19.83 4.22 -10.60
N VAL A 531 -19.42 3.15 -11.29
CA VAL A 531 -18.03 2.87 -11.61
C VAL A 531 -17.54 3.84 -12.68
N LEU A 532 -16.51 4.63 -12.39
CA LEU A 532 -15.85 5.56 -13.32
C LEU A 532 -14.61 4.93 -13.95
N VAL A 533 -13.87 4.14 -13.19
CA VAL A 533 -12.75 3.33 -13.70
C VAL A 533 -12.92 1.88 -13.25
N GLU A 534 -12.68 0.94 -14.16
CA GLU A 534 -12.48 -0.47 -13.85
C GLU A 534 -11.30 -1.00 -14.65
N LEU A 535 -10.29 -1.49 -13.94
CA LEU A 535 -9.14 -2.20 -14.52
C LEU A 535 -9.09 -3.61 -13.93
N LYS A 536 -8.91 -4.61 -14.79
CA LYS A 536 -8.70 -5.99 -14.39
C LYS A 536 -7.22 -6.34 -14.52
N VAL A 537 -6.58 -6.78 -13.44
CA VAL A 537 -5.18 -7.19 -13.47
C VAL A 537 -5.10 -8.71 -13.48
N HIS A 538 -4.51 -9.25 -14.54
CA HIS A 538 -4.26 -10.67 -14.70
C HIS A 538 -2.84 -10.96 -14.21
N SER A 539 -2.71 -11.76 -13.15
CA SER A 539 -1.41 -12.00 -12.51
C SER A 539 -0.32 -12.49 -13.49
N ARG A 540 -0.66 -13.41 -14.42
CA ARG A 540 0.28 -14.06 -15.37
C ARG A 540 1.51 -14.72 -14.70
N GLN A 541 1.54 -14.74 -13.36
CA GLN A 541 2.62 -15.10 -12.46
C GLN A 541 2.03 -15.95 -11.32
N PRO A 542 2.02 -17.29 -11.43
CA PRO A 542 1.50 -18.14 -10.38
C PRO A 542 2.14 -17.81 -9.02
N GLY A 543 1.31 -17.61 -7.99
CA GLY A 543 1.78 -17.24 -6.65
C GLY A 543 2.13 -15.76 -6.44
N SER A 544 1.99 -14.91 -7.47
CA SER A 544 1.95 -13.45 -7.31
C SER A 544 0.55 -13.04 -6.85
N VAL A 545 0.46 -12.40 -5.70
CA VAL A 545 -0.80 -11.94 -5.10
C VAL A 545 -0.78 -10.42 -5.00
N GLY A 546 -1.86 -9.77 -5.44
CA GLY A 546 -2.03 -8.34 -5.24
C GLY A 546 -2.02 -7.99 -3.76
N TYR A 547 -1.22 -7.00 -3.36
CA TYR A 547 -1.23 -6.46 -2.01
C TYR A 547 -2.11 -5.21 -1.94
N ARG A 548 -1.68 -4.12 -2.58
CA ARG A 548 -2.41 -2.85 -2.66
C ARG A 548 -2.16 -2.16 -4.01
N ALA A 549 -2.90 -1.08 -4.24
CA ALA A 549 -2.61 -0.13 -5.29
C ALA A 549 -2.71 1.31 -4.74
N LEU A 550 -2.15 2.27 -5.48
CA LEU A 550 -2.10 3.68 -5.12
C LEU A 550 -2.22 4.53 -6.39
N VAL A 551 -3.00 5.61 -6.32
CA VAL A 551 -3.00 6.65 -7.37
C VAL A 551 -1.77 7.54 -7.23
N ILE A 552 -1.02 7.70 -8.32
CA ILE A 552 0.18 8.54 -8.38
C ILE A 552 -0.19 9.93 -8.89
N ASP A 553 0.23 10.96 -8.15
CA ASP A 553 0.06 12.36 -8.49
C ASP A 553 1.41 12.98 -8.89
N LEU A 554 1.57 13.26 -10.18
CA LEU A 554 2.80 13.86 -10.71
C LEU A 554 2.95 15.34 -10.34
N GLY A 555 1.84 16.04 -10.07
CA GLY A 555 1.88 17.45 -9.67
C GLY A 555 2.53 17.67 -8.30
N LYS A 556 2.64 16.61 -7.48
CA LYS A 556 3.42 16.63 -6.23
C LYS A 556 4.87 16.20 -6.42
N ALA A 557 5.16 15.43 -7.46
CA ALA A 557 6.42 14.72 -7.60
C ALA A 557 7.59 15.62 -8.04
N PHE A 558 7.31 16.57 -8.95
CA PHE A 558 8.30 17.34 -9.70
C PHE A 558 8.16 18.85 -9.53
#